data_AF-A0A7V4LR49-F1
#
_entry.id   AF-A0A7V4LR49-F1
#
_cell.length_a   1.000
_cell.length_b   1.000
_cell.length_c   1.000
_cell.angle_alpha   90.00
_cell.angle_beta   90.00
_cell.angle_gamma   90.00
#
_symmetry.space_group_name_H-M   'P 1'
#
loop_
_entity.id
_entity.type
_entity.pdbx_description
1 polymer ?
#
loop_
_entity_poly.entity_id
_entity_poly.type
_entity_poly.pdbx_seq_one_letter_code
_entity_poly.pdbx_strand_id
1 'polypeptide(L)'
;MADANSSGPGLGWLVFALLTVACWGVYGVFLHTGQVAMQDPVNGRYKAFLFVGLAYFLTALLAPLALLWAKGAAFSGYTPRGMGWSLLAGVVGAAGAFGVLLAFGAKGTPAVVMSIVFAGAPIVNAVYSLLLHPPAGGWGAIKWPFYLGIALAALGGCLVTYFKPAPAPAEPPAVQAAPTHSAPAARS
;
A
#
# COMPACT_ATOMS: atom_id res chain seq x y z
N MET A 1 -41.45 -8.88 25.96
CA MET A 1 -41.16 -9.36 24.60
C MET A 1 -39.70 -9.11 24.35
N ALA A 2 -38.93 -10.16 24.08
CA ALA A 2 -37.48 -10.12 24.00
C ALA A 2 -36.98 -9.38 22.75
N ASP A 3 -35.89 -8.64 22.93
CA ASP A 3 -35.13 -7.93 21.91
C ASP A 3 -34.64 -8.88 20.80
N ALA A 4 -35.06 -8.61 19.57
CA ALA A 4 -34.56 -9.29 18.38
C ALA A 4 -34.14 -8.24 17.34
N ASN A 5 -32.99 -7.58 17.57
CA ASN A 5 -32.17 -7.05 16.47
C ASN A 5 -30.75 -6.63 16.90
N SER A 6 -30.05 -7.48 17.65
CA SER A 6 -28.58 -7.40 17.70
C SER A 6 -27.99 -8.05 16.44
N SER A 7 -28.17 -7.42 15.28
CA SER A 7 -27.44 -7.81 14.07
C SER A 7 -25.96 -7.45 14.31
N GLY A 8 -25.11 -8.46 14.49
CA GLY A 8 -23.66 -8.26 14.54
C GLY A 8 -23.16 -7.53 13.29
N PRO A 9 -21.97 -6.90 13.35
CA PRO A 9 -21.44 -6.17 12.20
C PRO A 9 -21.38 -7.09 10.97
N GLY A 10 -22.10 -6.73 9.91
CA GLY A 10 -22.10 -7.47 8.66
C GLY A 10 -20.69 -7.62 8.08
N LEU A 11 -20.42 -8.68 7.32
CA LEU A 11 -19.08 -9.03 6.83
C LEU A 11 -18.47 -8.04 5.82
N GLY A 12 -19.17 -6.96 5.48
CA GLY A 12 -18.70 -5.94 4.52
C GLY A 12 -17.36 -5.30 4.90
N TRP A 13 -17.06 -5.13 6.19
CA TRP A 13 -15.77 -4.62 6.63
C TRP A 13 -14.60 -5.52 6.20
N LEU A 14 -14.81 -6.84 6.14
CA LEU A 14 -13.80 -7.80 5.73
C LEU A 14 -13.51 -7.66 4.23
N VAL A 15 -14.53 -7.43 3.42
CA VAL A 15 -14.37 -7.18 1.97
C VAL A 15 -13.53 -5.93 1.73
N PHE A 16 -13.79 -4.83 2.45
CA PHE A 16 -13.00 -3.60 2.33
C PHE A 16 -11.56 -3.77 2.86
N ALA A 17 -11.36 -4.57 3.90
CA ALA A 17 -10.03 -4.92 4.38
C ALA A 17 -9.25 -5.74 3.32
N LEU A 18 -9.87 -6.74 2.71
CA LEU A 18 -9.26 -7.54 1.64
C LEU A 18 -8.98 -6.74 0.38
N LEU A 19 -9.87 -5.79 0.02
CA LEU A 19 -9.61 -4.82 -1.04
C LEU A 19 -8.34 -4.01 -0.74
N THR A 20 -8.19 -3.56 0.51
CA THR A 20 -6.99 -2.83 0.95
C THR A 20 -5.74 -3.69 0.81
N VAL A 21 -5.80 -4.96 1.21
CA VAL A 21 -4.70 -5.94 1.02
C VAL A 21 -4.35 -6.08 -0.46
N ALA A 22 -5.35 -6.21 -1.34
CA ALA A 22 -5.11 -6.33 -2.77
C ALA A 22 -4.46 -5.07 -3.36
N CYS A 23 -5.02 -3.89 -3.08
CA CYS A 23 -4.52 -2.61 -3.59
C CYS A 23 -3.08 -2.33 -3.12
N TRP A 24 -2.80 -2.49 -1.83
CA TRP A 24 -1.45 -2.31 -1.31
C TRP A 24 -0.51 -3.44 -1.75
N GLY A 25 -1.01 -4.67 -1.92
CA GLY A 25 -0.20 -5.81 -2.37
C GLY A 25 0.44 -5.57 -3.73
N VAL A 26 -0.31 -5.02 -4.69
CA VAL A 26 0.19 -4.67 -6.03
C VAL A 26 0.90 -3.32 -6.09
N TYR A 27 0.67 -2.45 -5.11
CA TYR A 27 1.22 -1.09 -5.07
C TYR A 27 2.74 -1.04 -5.27
N GLY A 28 3.50 -1.86 -4.54
CA GLY A 28 4.96 -1.86 -4.64
C GLY A 28 5.47 -2.22 -6.03
N VAL A 29 4.80 -3.16 -6.70
CA VAL A 29 5.13 -3.56 -8.07
C VAL A 29 4.79 -2.43 -9.04
N PHE A 30 3.60 -1.84 -8.94
CA PHE A 30 3.18 -0.75 -9.83
C PHE A 30 4.05 0.48 -9.66
N LEU A 31 4.41 0.83 -8.42
CA LEU A 31 5.31 1.94 -8.14
C LEU A 31 6.69 1.69 -8.74
N HIS A 32 7.30 0.53 -8.47
CA HIS A 32 8.59 0.18 -9.04
C HIS A 32 8.59 0.21 -10.57
N THR A 33 7.56 -0.38 -11.20
CA THR A 33 7.39 -0.34 -12.66
C THR A 33 7.26 1.09 -13.17
N GLY A 34 6.44 1.93 -12.51
CA GLY A 34 6.31 3.35 -12.85
C GLY A 34 7.62 4.11 -12.73
N GLN A 35 8.42 3.85 -11.68
CA GLN A 35 9.74 4.47 -11.50
C GLN A 35 10.72 4.08 -12.60
N VAL A 36 10.78 2.79 -12.96
CA VAL A 36 11.64 2.29 -14.05
C VAL A 36 11.20 2.88 -15.40
N ALA A 37 9.90 2.97 -15.65
CA ALA A 37 9.34 3.53 -16.87
C ALA A 37 9.60 5.04 -17.04
N MET A 38 9.96 5.77 -15.97
CA MET A 38 10.34 7.18 -16.07
C MET A 38 11.67 7.40 -16.83
N GLN A 39 12.49 6.35 -17.00
CA GLN A 39 13.77 6.39 -17.73
C GLN A 39 14.71 7.52 -17.25
N ASP A 40 14.58 7.93 -15.98
CA ASP A 40 15.37 8.97 -15.34
C ASP A 40 16.03 8.38 -14.08
N PRO A 41 17.32 8.01 -14.15
CA PRO A 41 18.03 7.35 -13.06
C PRO A 41 18.10 8.16 -11.76
N VAL A 42 18.01 9.50 -11.85
CA VAL A 42 18.20 10.41 -10.72
C VAL A 42 16.84 10.79 -10.13
N ASN A 43 15.92 11.29 -10.96
CA ASN A 43 14.65 11.87 -10.50
C ASN A 43 13.42 11.01 -10.77
N GLY A 44 13.55 9.91 -11.51
CA GLY A 44 12.41 9.05 -11.89
C GLY A 44 11.59 8.58 -10.70
N ARG A 45 12.25 8.33 -9.56
CA ARG A 45 11.56 7.97 -8.30
C ARG A 45 10.61 9.08 -7.81
N TYR A 46 11.08 10.31 -7.76
CA TYR A 46 10.28 11.43 -7.27
C TYR A 46 9.18 11.82 -8.25
N LYS A 47 9.45 11.71 -9.56
CA LYS A 47 8.44 11.86 -10.61
C LYS A 47 7.32 10.84 -10.46
N ALA A 48 7.63 9.56 -10.28
CA ALA A 48 6.62 8.52 -10.04
C ALA A 48 5.82 8.79 -8.75
N PHE A 49 6.49 9.18 -7.66
CA PHE A 49 5.81 9.52 -6.41
C PHE A 49 4.91 10.75 -6.51
N LEU A 50 5.25 11.72 -7.35
CA LEU A 50 4.40 12.89 -7.63
C LEU A 50 3.05 12.45 -8.23
N PHE A 51 3.05 11.47 -9.13
CA PHE A 51 1.81 10.89 -9.67
C PHE A 51 1.03 10.08 -8.62
N VAL A 52 1.70 9.45 -7.65
CA VAL A 52 1.02 8.87 -6.48
C VAL A 52 0.33 9.96 -5.65
N GLY A 53 1.01 11.09 -5.42
CA GLY A 53 0.44 12.26 -4.73
C GLY A 53 -0.78 12.83 -5.47
N LEU A 54 -0.72 12.90 -6.80
CA LEU A 54 -1.87 13.28 -7.63
C LEU A 54 -3.04 12.30 -7.46
N ALA A 55 -2.77 10.99 -7.47
CA ALA A 55 -3.80 9.99 -7.21
C ALA A 55 -4.43 10.15 -5.82
N TYR A 56 -3.63 10.46 -4.79
CA TYR A 56 -4.13 10.73 -3.43
C TYR A 56 -5.00 11.99 -3.40
N PHE A 57 -4.64 13.06 -4.11
CA PHE A 57 -5.49 14.23 -4.25
C PHE A 57 -6.86 13.86 -4.88
N LEU A 58 -6.86 13.11 -5.98
CA LEU A 58 -8.10 12.71 -6.65
C LEU A 58 -8.98 11.81 -5.76
N THR A 59 -8.37 10.82 -5.09
CA THR A 59 -9.13 9.78 -4.36
C THR A 59 -9.40 10.12 -2.90
N ALA A 60 -8.45 10.75 -2.21
CA ALA A 60 -8.57 11.08 -0.79
C ALA A 60 -9.14 12.48 -0.52
N LEU A 61 -9.15 13.38 -1.52
CA LEU A 61 -9.79 14.68 -1.40
C LEU A 61 -11.05 14.79 -2.26
N LEU A 62 -10.95 14.62 -3.58
CA LEU A 62 -12.10 14.91 -4.46
C LEU A 62 -13.24 13.90 -4.29
N ALA A 63 -12.95 12.61 -4.17
CA ALA A 63 -13.99 11.59 -4.00
C ALA A 63 -14.81 11.77 -2.69
N PRO A 64 -14.20 11.91 -1.49
CA PRO A 64 -14.99 12.16 -0.28
C PRO A 64 -15.67 13.53 -0.31
N LEU A 65 -15.05 14.57 -0.90
CA LEU A 65 -15.69 15.87 -1.06
C LEU A 65 -16.96 15.78 -1.91
N ALA A 66 -16.90 15.09 -3.05
CA ALA A 66 -18.06 14.88 -3.91
C ALA A 66 -19.18 14.12 -3.19
N LEU A 67 -18.82 13.07 -2.42
CA LEU A 67 -19.79 12.30 -1.63
C LEU A 67 -20.44 13.15 -0.53
N LEU A 68 -19.65 13.94 0.19
CA LEU A 68 -20.17 14.83 1.25
C LEU A 68 -21.02 15.95 0.66
N TRP A 69 -20.66 16.46 -0.52
CA TRP A 69 -21.45 17.46 -1.22
C TRP A 69 -22.80 16.90 -1.67
N ALA A 70 -22.83 15.70 -2.24
CA ALA A 70 -24.07 15.00 -2.58
C ALA A 70 -24.96 14.73 -1.35
N LYS A 71 -24.34 14.61 -0.16
CA LYS A 71 -25.03 14.44 1.13
C LYS A 71 -25.36 15.77 1.84
N GLY A 72 -25.04 16.93 1.27
CA GLY A 72 -25.26 18.23 1.89
C GLY A 72 -24.40 18.51 3.13
N ALA A 73 -23.31 17.76 3.32
CA ALA A 73 -22.46 17.81 4.51
C ALA A 73 -21.00 18.21 4.20
N ALA A 74 -20.71 18.71 3.00
CA ALA A 74 -19.35 19.04 2.56
C ALA A 74 -18.59 19.99 3.49
N PHE A 75 -19.28 20.91 4.15
CA PHE A 75 -18.66 21.97 4.96
C PHE A 75 -19.24 22.09 6.37
N SER A 76 -19.93 21.06 6.86
CA SER A 76 -20.57 21.05 8.18
C SER A 76 -20.20 19.81 9.00
N GLY A 77 -20.31 19.90 10.33
CA GLY A 77 -20.07 18.76 11.22
C GLY A 77 -18.60 18.41 11.50
N TYR A 78 -17.66 19.24 11.08
CA TYR A 78 -16.24 19.05 11.37
C TYR A 78 -15.89 19.39 12.82
N THR A 79 -15.06 18.57 13.46
CA THR A 79 -14.48 18.87 14.78
C THR A 79 -12.97 19.12 14.65
N PRO A 80 -12.39 20.11 15.36
CA PRO A 80 -10.95 20.37 15.27
C PRO A 80 -10.09 19.16 15.62
N ARG A 81 -10.52 18.39 16.63
CA ARG A 81 -9.84 17.15 17.04
C ARG A 81 -9.89 16.07 15.98
N GLY A 82 -11.06 15.86 15.36
CA GLY A 82 -11.21 14.88 14.27
C GLY A 82 -10.34 15.26 13.07
N MET A 83 -10.39 16.51 12.65
CA MET A 83 -9.55 17.02 11.56
C MET A 83 -8.06 16.84 11.85
N GLY A 84 -7.61 17.16 13.08
CA GLY A 84 -6.20 17.00 13.47
C GLY A 84 -5.71 15.55 13.39
N TRP A 85 -6.49 14.60 13.94
CA TRP A 85 -6.14 13.18 13.86
C TRP A 85 -6.21 12.62 12.44
N SER A 86 -7.20 13.02 11.64
CA SER A 86 -7.30 12.61 10.23
C SER A 86 -6.15 13.13 9.40
N LEU A 87 -5.73 14.38 9.61
CA LEU A 87 -4.57 14.95 8.94
C LEU A 87 -3.29 14.22 9.33
N LEU A 88 -3.07 13.96 10.62
CA LEU A 88 -1.92 13.20 11.09
C LEU A 88 -1.90 11.79 10.49
N ALA A 89 -3.05 11.10 10.45
CA ALA A 89 -3.17 9.80 9.81
C ALA A 89 -2.79 9.85 8.32
N GLY A 90 -3.23 10.89 7.60
CA GLY A 90 -2.84 11.14 6.21
C GLY A 90 -1.34 11.35 6.03
N VAL A 91 -0.71 12.14 6.90
CA VAL A 91 0.75 12.36 6.89
C VAL A 91 1.50 11.07 7.15
N VAL A 92 1.09 10.26 8.15
CA VAL A 92 1.72 8.96 8.45
C VAL A 92 1.60 8.01 7.24
N GLY A 93 0.44 7.95 6.60
CA GLY A 93 0.23 7.15 5.39
C GLY A 93 1.12 7.58 4.22
N ALA A 94 1.17 8.89 3.93
CA ALA A 94 2.01 9.44 2.87
C ALA A 94 3.52 9.25 3.15
N ALA A 95 3.94 9.40 4.41
CA ALA A 95 5.31 9.12 4.84
C ALA A 95 5.68 7.65 4.67
N GLY A 96 4.77 6.72 4.98
CA GLY A 96 4.96 5.29 4.73
C GLY A 96 5.13 4.97 3.24
N ALA A 97 4.28 5.54 2.39
CA ALA A 97 4.38 5.41 0.93
C ALA A 97 5.72 5.97 0.39
N PHE A 98 6.16 7.12 0.92
CA PHE A 98 7.47 7.68 0.60
C PHE A 98 8.62 6.78 1.07
N GLY A 99 8.49 6.14 2.23
CA GLY A 99 9.45 5.15 2.71
C GLY A 99 9.62 3.97 1.75
N VAL A 100 8.54 3.47 1.15
CA VAL A 100 8.60 2.43 0.11
C VAL A 100 9.40 2.91 -1.11
N LEU A 101 9.18 4.16 -1.54
CA LEU A 101 9.95 4.78 -2.62
C LEU A 101 11.46 4.83 -2.32
N LEU A 102 11.82 5.24 -1.10
CA LEU A 102 13.21 5.30 -0.65
C LEU A 102 13.83 3.90 -0.57
N ALA A 103 13.08 2.90 -0.11
CA ALA A 103 13.52 1.52 -0.04
C ALA A 103 13.86 0.95 -1.43
N PHE A 104 13.03 1.23 -2.45
CA PHE A 104 13.35 0.88 -3.84
C PHE A 104 14.60 1.62 -4.34
N GLY A 105 14.73 2.89 -3.99
CA GLY A 105 15.93 3.68 -4.23
C GLY A 105 17.22 3.10 -3.59
N ALA A 106 17.07 2.38 -2.47
CA ALA A 106 18.14 1.68 -1.77
C ALA A 106 18.33 0.23 -2.23
N LYS A 107 17.85 -0.12 -3.44
CA LYS A 107 17.94 -1.46 -4.07
C LYS A 107 17.04 -2.53 -3.43
N GLY A 108 16.05 -2.13 -2.64
CA GLY A 108 14.98 -3.02 -2.19
C GLY A 108 14.13 -3.48 -3.37
N THR A 109 13.80 -4.76 -3.44
CA THR A 109 12.89 -5.30 -4.46
C THR A 109 11.44 -5.27 -3.97
N PRO A 110 10.44 -5.05 -4.84
CA PRO A 110 9.02 -5.01 -4.45
C PRO A 110 8.59 -6.16 -3.55
N ALA A 111 8.90 -7.41 -3.90
CA ALA A 111 8.55 -8.57 -3.10
C ALA A 111 9.05 -8.47 -1.64
N VAL A 112 10.33 -8.14 -1.45
CA VAL A 112 10.95 -8.03 -0.12
C VAL A 112 10.37 -6.86 0.68
N VAL A 113 10.35 -5.67 0.08
CA VAL A 113 9.91 -4.45 0.77
C VAL A 113 8.46 -4.60 1.20
N MET A 114 7.59 -5.08 0.31
CA MET A 114 6.18 -5.26 0.63
C MET A 114 5.98 -6.34 1.70
N SER A 115 6.68 -7.47 1.65
CA SER A 115 6.61 -8.50 2.68
C SER A 115 7.01 -7.99 4.06
N ILE A 116 8.10 -7.21 4.16
CA ILE A 116 8.53 -6.60 5.43
C ILE A 116 7.46 -5.64 5.96
N VAL A 117 6.92 -4.76 5.10
CA VAL A 117 5.90 -3.78 5.49
C VAL A 117 4.64 -4.47 6.00
N PHE A 118 4.13 -5.47 5.28
CA PHE A 118 2.89 -6.14 5.66
C PHE A 118 3.03 -7.12 6.82
N ALA A 119 4.20 -7.72 7.01
CA ALA A 119 4.49 -8.51 8.20
C ALA A 119 4.68 -7.61 9.44
N GLY A 120 5.31 -6.44 9.26
CA GLY A 120 5.62 -5.52 10.35
C GLY A 120 4.43 -4.65 10.80
N ALA A 121 3.54 -4.26 9.89
CA ALA A 121 2.42 -3.36 10.22
C ALA A 121 1.50 -3.90 11.33
N PRO A 122 1.09 -5.19 11.36
CA PRO A 122 0.35 -5.75 12.48
C PRO A 122 1.11 -5.69 13.81
N ILE A 123 2.44 -5.84 13.78
CA ILE A 123 3.31 -5.80 14.97
C ILE A 123 3.35 -4.39 15.55
N VAL A 124 3.59 -3.38 14.70
CA VAL A 124 3.58 -1.98 15.12
C VAL A 124 2.21 -1.59 15.68
N ASN A 125 1.13 -2.00 15.00
CA ASN A 125 -0.23 -1.75 15.48
C ASN A 125 -0.51 -2.41 16.84
N ALA A 126 -0.08 -3.65 17.03
CA ALA A 126 -0.21 -4.37 18.28
C ALA A 126 0.53 -3.66 19.43
N VAL A 127 1.80 -3.30 19.22
CA VAL A 127 2.60 -2.60 20.22
C VAL A 127 1.99 -1.24 20.55
N TYR A 128 1.65 -0.44 19.55
CA TYR A 128 1.04 0.87 19.74
C TYR A 128 -0.28 0.76 20.52
N SER A 129 -1.15 -0.18 20.14
CA SER A 129 -2.44 -0.39 20.80
C SER A 129 -2.28 -0.83 22.26
N LEU A 130 -1.34 -1.73 22.55
CA LEU A 130 -1.09 -2.22 23.90
C LEU A 130 -0.47 -1.15 24.81
N LEU A 131 0.35 -0.24 24.25
CA LEU A 131 0.92 0.87 25.02
C LEU A 131 -0.12 1.94 25.36
N LEU A 132 -1.02 2.25 24.43
CA LEU A 132 -2.10 3.22 24.66
C LEU A 132 -3.24 2.69 25.52
N HIS A 133 -3.55 1.40 25.38
CA HIS A 133 -4.61 0.73 26.09
C HIS A 133 -4.04 -0.52 26.78
N PRO A 134 -3.28 -0.33 27.89
CA PRO A 134 -2.71 -1.45 28.62
C PRO A 134 -3.82 -2.41 29.09
N PRO A 135 -3.62 -3.74 28.98
CA PRO A 135 -4.65 -4.71 29.36
C PRO A 135 -5.02 -4.57 30.84
N ALA A 136 -6.31 -4.59 31.14
CA ALA A 136 -6.82 -4.44 32.51
C ALA A 136 -6.26 -5.49 33.50
N GLY A 137 -5.88 -6.68 33.02
CA GLY A 137 -5.25 -7.74 33.81
C GLY A 137 -3.72 -7.80 33.70
N GLY A 138 -3.08 -6.76 33.16
CA GLY A 138 -1.65 -6.74 32.87
C GLY A 138 -1.25 -7.58 31.65
N TRP A 139 0.03 -7.57 31.31
CA TRP A 139 0.57 -8.22 30.10
C TRP A 139 0.39 -9.75 30.10
N GLY A 140 0.27 -10.37 31.28
CA GLY A 140 -0.02 -11.80 31.43
C GLY A 140 -1.46 -12.21 31.12
N ALA A 141 -2.40 -11.24 31.08
CA ALA A 141 -3.79 -11.51 30.69
C ALA A 141 -4.00 -11.57 29.17
N ILE A 142 -2.99 -11.19 28.38
CA ILE A 142 -3.02 -11.33 26.93
C ILE A 142 -2.91 -12.81 26.59
N LYS A 143 -3.89 -13.34 25.86
CA LYS A 143 -3.92 -14.75 25.46
C LYS A 143 -2.67 -15.08 24.66
N TRP A 144 -1.98 -16.17 25.01
CA TRP A 144 -0.75 -16.60 24.35
C TRP A 144 -0.82 -16.70 22.80
N PRO A 145 -1.96 -17.05 22.15
CA PRO A 145 -2.04 -17.10 20.68
C PRO A 145 -1.84 -15.74 20.02
N PHE A 146 -2.08 -14.63 20.73
CA PHE A 146 -1.80 -13.29 20.23
C PHE A 146 -0.29 -13.11 19.98
N TYR A 147 0.53 -13.46 20.97
CA TYR A 147 1.99 -13.40 20.85
C TYR A 147 2.51 -14.38 19.78
N LEU A 148 1.91 -15.57 19.69
CA LEU A 148 2.21 -16.51 18.61
C LEU A 148 1.89 -15.89 17.25
N GLY A 149 0.74 -15.24 17.07
CA GLY A 149 0.37 -14.57 15.83
C GLY A 149 1.37 -13.50 15.40
N ILE A 150 1.86 -12.69 16.35
CA ILE A 150 2.92 -11.71 16.11
C ILE A 150 4.23 -12.38 15.66
N ALA A 151 4.63 -13.45 16.35
CA ALA A 151 5.82 -14.21 15.97
C ALA A 151 5.67 -14.84 14.58
N LEU A 152 4.50 -15.43 14.27
CA LEU A 152 4.22 -16.03 12.96
C LEU A 152 4.19 -14.98 11.84
N ALA A 153 3.67 -13.78 12.10
CA ALA A 153 3.72 -12.68 11.13
C ALA A 153 5.17 -12.28 10.81
N ALA A 154 6.00 -12.10 11.85
CA ALA A 154 7.42 -11.81 11.68
C ALA A 154 8.15 -12.92 10.92
N LEU A 155 7.95 -14.19 11.33
CA LEU A 155 8.56 -15.35 10.69
C LEU A 155 8.11 -15.49 9.23
N GLY A 156 6.82 -15.34 8.94
CA GLY A 156 6.29 -15.37 7.58
C GLY A 156 6.92 -14.30 6.70
N GLY A 157 7.03 -13.06 7.20
CA GLY A 157 7.73 -11.97 6.51
C GLY A 157 9.19 -12.28 6.23
N CYS A 158 9.90 -12.84 7.22
CA CYS A 158 11.29 -13.28 7.07
C CYS A 158 11.44 -14.39 6.03
N LEU A 159 10.59 -15.41 6.06
CA LEU A 159 10.64 -16.54 5.13
C LEU A 159 10.39 -16.09 3.68
N VAL A 160 9.36 -15.28 3.44
CA VAL A 160 9.06 -14.76 2.09
C VAL A 160 10.18 -13.88 1.57
N THR A 161 10.81 -13.09 2.45
CA THR A 161 11.95 -12.24 2.10
C THR A 161 13.20 -13.05 1.76
N TYR A 162 13.52 -14.05 2.60
CA TYR A 162 14.74 -14.82 2.52
C TYR A 162 14.72 -15.84 1.38
N PHE A 163 13.59 -16.53 1.19
CA PHE A 163 13.42 -17.57 0.17
C PHE A 163 12.78 -17.07 -1.13
N LYS A 164 12.88 -15.77 -1.42
CA LYS A 164 12.36 -15.23 -2.69
C LYS A 164 13.04 -15.91 -3.89
N PRO A 165 12.29 -16.28 -4.95
CA PRO A 165 12.89 -16.84 -6.15
C PRO A 165 13.87 -15.87 -6.81
N ALA A 166 14.95 -16.39 -7.40
CA ALA A 166 15.83 -15.59 -8.22
C ALA A 166 15.07 -15.06 -9.46
N PRO A 167 15.32 -13.81 -9.90
CA PRO A 167 14.77 -13.33 -11.17
C PRO A 167 15.18 -14.27 -12.30
N ALA A 168 14.25 -14.57 -13.21
CA ALA A 168 14.60 -15.26 -14.43
C ALA A 168 15.70 -14.49 -15.17
N PRO A 169 16.69 -15.16 -15.79
CA PRO A 169 17.69 -14.50 -16.64
C PRO A 169 16.98 -13.61 -17.66
N ALA A 170 17.43 -12.36 -17.80
CA ALA A 170 16.86 -11.46 -18.79
C ALA A 170 17.02 -12.08 -20.18
N GLU A 171 15.92 -12.20 -20.94
CA GLU A 171 15.99 -12.53 -22.35
C GLU A 171 16.84 -11.46 -23.07
N PRO A 172 17.79 -11.85 -23.94
CA PRO A 172 18.53 -10.90 -24.74
C PRO A 172 17.55 -10.00 -25.50
N PRO A 173 17.85 -8.69 -25.67
CA PRO A 173 16.98 -7.80 -26.43
C PRO A 173 16.71 -8.40 -27.80
N ALA A 174 15.43 -8.62 -28.13
CA ALA A 174 15.03 -9.03 -29.45
C ALA A 174 15.57 -7.99 -30.45
N VAL A 175 16.48 -8.42 -31.31
CA VAL A 175 17.02 -7.59 -32.39
C VAL A 175 15.83 -7.17 -33.24
N GLN A 176 15.44 -5.90 -33.15
CA GLN A 176 14.47 -5.31 -34.07
C GLN A 176 15.04 -5.47 -35.49
N ALA A 177 14.44 -6.36 -36.27
CA ALA A 177 14.71 -6.47 -37.69
C ALA A 177 14.39 -5.10 -38.32
N ALA A 178 15.41 -4.44 -38.85
CA ALA A 178 15.25 -3.17 -39.56
C ALA A 178 14.22 -3.33 -40.70
N PRO A 179 13.32 -2.37 -40.92
CA PRO A 179 12.38 -2.44 -42.03
C PRO A 179 13.15 -2.42 -43.35
N THR A 180 13.03 -3.49 -44.14
CA THR A 180 13.56 -3.52 -45.51
C THR A 180 12.81 -2.49 -46.35
N HIS A 181 13.47 -1.39 -46.66
CA HIS A 181 13.02 -0.44 -47.68
C HIS A 181 12.96 -1.16 -49.03
N SER A 182 11.76 -1.52 -49.48
CA SER A 182 11.50 -1.95 -50.84
C SER A 182 11.74 -0.77 -51.79
N ALA A 183 12.78 -0.86 -52.62
CA ALA A 183 13.06 0.10 -53.69
C ALA A 183 11.91 0.09 -54.74
N PRO A 184 11.50 1.23 -55.30
CA PRO A 184 10.46 1.26 -56.31
C PRO A 184 11.02 0.74 -57.66
N ALA A 185 10.33 -0.24 -58.23
CA ALA A 185 10.60 -0.76 -59.56
C ALA A 185 10.33 0.34 -60.62
N ALA A 186 11.38 0.74 -61.33
CA ALA A 186 11.27 1.59 -62.51
C ALA A 186 10.47 0.86 -63.60
N ARG A 187 9.43 1.50 -64.13
CA ARG A 187 8.75 1.07 -65.35
C ARG A 187 9.27 1.91 -66.52
N SER A 188 9.79 1.21 -67.52
CA SER A 188 10.09 1.68 -68.88
C SER A 188 8.83 1.90 -69.69
#